data_AF-A0A6J4JNF9-F1
#
_entry.id   AF-A0A6J4JNF9-F1
#
_cell.length_a   1.000
_cell.length_b   1.000
_cell.length_c   1.000
_cell.angle_alpha   90.00
_cell.angle_beta   90.00
_cell.angle_gamma   90.00
#
_symmetry.space_group_name_H-M   'P 1'
#
loop_
_entity.id
_entity.type
_entity.pdbx_description
1 polymer ?
#
loop_
_entity_poly.entity_id
_entity_poly.type
_entity_poly.pdbx_seq_one_letter_code
_entity_poly.pdbx_strand_id
1 'polypeptide(L)'
;MEKAFSSPYVLTERLGHVPDAAELAGMAEDELVAVFSTPPALHRFPGSMAKRVQAMCQLVVEQYDGDVSRVWTQAADGRDLLKRLSGLPGFGKQKAQIFLALLGKQYGVDVPGWREAAGEFGPADTYRSVADIRDAESLGKVREYKKQLKAAAKAKD
;
A
#
# COMPACT_ATOMS: atom_id res chain seq x y z
N MET A 1 12.07 -6.31 13.14
CA MET A 1 10.79 -5.99 12.47
C MET A 1 11.04 -4.83 11.52
N GLU A 2 10.60 -4.90 10.26
CA GLU A 2 10.81 -3.78 9.33
C GLU A 2 10.06 -2.55 9.84
N LYS A 3 10.70 -1.38 9.80
CA LYS A 3 10.17 -0.14 10.42
C LYS A 3 8.77 0.22 9.93
N ALA A 4 8.42 -0.13 8.70
CA ALA A 4 7.09 0.06 8.14
C ALA A 4 5.96 -0.62 8.94
N PHE A 5 6.25 -1.73 9.64
CA PHE A 5 5.26 -2.41 10.48
C PHE A 5 5.10 -1.79 11.87
N SER A 6 6.16 -1.16 12.40
CA SER A 6 6.09 -0.52 13.73
C SER A 6 5.63 0.93 13.67
N SER A 7 5.84 1.64 12.57
CA SER A 7 5.55 3.09 12.48
C SER A 7 4.09 3.46 12.76
N PRO A 8 3.05 2.71 12.32
CA PRO A 8 1.67 3.03 12.70
C PRO A 8 1.41 2.95 14.21
N TYR A 9 2.02 1.98 14.89
CA TYR A 9 1.94 1.86 16.35
C TYR A 9 2.62 3.03 17.04
N VAL A 10 3.83 3.40 16.61
CA VAL A 10 4.55 4.55 17.18
C VAL A 10 3.80 5.87 16.91
N LEU A 11 3.12 6.01 15.77
CA LEU A 11 2.25 7.16 15.51
C LEU A 11 1.09 7.21 16.51
N THR A 12 0.47 6.06 16.78
CA THR A 12 -0.58 5.92 17.80
C THR A 12 -0.08 6.35 19.19
N GLU A 13 1.12 5.91 19.58
CA GLU A 13 1.72 6.32 20.86
C GLU A 13 1.99 7.83 20.95
N ARG A 14 2.37 8.48 19.84
CA ARG A 14 2.64 9.93 19.80
C ARG A 14 1.38 10.76 19.89
N LEU A 15 0.30 10.32 19.24
CA LEU A 15 -0.98 11.03 19.23
C LEU A 15 -1.82 10.70 20.47
N GLY A 16 -1.56 9.57 21.13
CA GLY A 16 -2.29 9.11 22.31
C GLY A 16 -3.53 8.27 21.99
N HIS A 17 -3.85 8.10 20.71
CA HIS A 17 -4.97 7.32 20.20
C HIS A 17 -4.69 6.85 18.76
N VAL A 18 -5.51 5.94 18.25
CA VAL A 18 -5.43 5.52 16.85
C VAL A 18 -6.02 6.65 16.00
N PRO A 19 -5.23 7.31 15.14
CA PRO A 19 -5.73 8.43 14.36
C PRO A 19 -6.70 7.96 13.28
N ASP A 20 -7.69 8.79 12.97
CA ASP A 20 -8.53 8.61 11.79
C ASP A 20 -8.05 9.44 10.59
N ALA A 21 -8.63 9.20 9.41
CA ALA A 21 -8.23 9.89 8.19
C ALA A 21 -8.59 11.39 8.22
N ALA A 22 -9.70 11.78 8.87
CA ALA A 22 -10.12 13.18 8.93
C ALA A 22 -9.19 14.02 9.80
N GLU A 23 -8.78 13.47 10.95
CA GLU A 23 -7.79 14.08 11.84
C GLU A 23 -6.48 14.37 11.11
N LEU A 24 -5.88 13.35 10.49
CA LEU A 24 -4.60 13.52 9.79
C LEU A 24 -4.73 14.42 8.55
N ALA A 25 -5.89 14.41 7.88
CA ALA A 25 -6.15 15.28 6.74
C ALA A 25 -6.23 16.76 7.13
N GLY A 26 -6.79 17.05 8.32
CA GLY A 26 -7.00 18.41 8.84
C GLY A 26 -5.87 18.96 9.71
N MET A 27 -4.93 18.12 10.15
CA MET A 27 -3.76 18.55 10.94
C MET A 27 -2.89 19.55 10.16
N ALA A 28 -2.29 20.52 10.86
CA ALA A 28 -1.33 21.42 10.22
C ALA A 28 -0.13 20.62 9.66
N GLU A 29 0.31 20.92 8.44
CA GLU A 29 1.35 20.14 7.76
C GLU A 29 2.66 20.10 8.57
N ASP A 30 3.07 21.23 9.15
CA ASP A 30 4.27 21.37 9.97
C ASP A 30 4.17 20.59 11.28
N GLU A 31 3.00 20.57 11.91
CA GLU A 31 2.71 19.74 13.08
C GLU A 31 2.84 18.25 12.76
N LEU A 32 2.21 17.77 11.68
CA LEU A 32 2.29 16.37 11.29
C LEU A 32 3.73 15.96 10.91
N VAL A 33 4.45 16.85 10.20
CA VAL A 33 5.87 16.65 9.89
C VAL A 33 6.69 16.55 11.18
N ALA A 34 6.42 17.39 12.19
CA ALA A 34 7.08 17.32 13.48
C ALA A 34 6.81 15.97 14.17
N VAL A 35 5.54 15.53 14.22
CA VAL A 35 5.15 14.21 14.76
C VAL A 35 5.88 13.08 14.07
N PHE A 36 6.02 13.09 12.74
CA PHE A 36 6.76 12.06 12.00
C PHE A 36 8.27 12.12 12.24
N SER A 37 8.80 13.30 12.54
CA SER A 37 10.23 13.57 12.66
C SER A 37 10.77 13.37 14.08
N THR A 38 9.91 13.31 15.12
CA THR A 38 10.33 13.07 16.51
C THR A 38 11.26 11.86 16.59
N PRO A 39 12.48 12.00 17.13
CA PRO A 39 13.42 10.90 17.27
C PRO A 39 12.88 9.78 18.18
N PRO A 40 13.02 8.50 17.80
CA PRO A 40 13.46 8.03 16.48
C PRO A 40 12.39 8.28 15.41
N ALA A 41 12.77 8.94 14.30
CA ALA A 41 11.81 9.34 13.26
C ALA A 41 11.03 8.13 12.70
N LEU A 42 9.75 8.29 12.33
CA LEU A 42 8.90 7.20 11.83
C LEU A 42 9.39 6.62 10.49
N HIS A 43 10.11 7.42 9.71
CA HIS A 43 10.69 7.02 8.44
C HIS A 43 12.04 7.70 8.22
N ARG A 44 12.89 7.16 7.34
CA ARG A 44 14.16 7.79 6.95
C ARG A 44 13.99 9.11 6.19
N PHE A 45 12.78 9.35 5.66
CA PHE A 45 12.36 10.59 5.00
C PHE A 45 11.07 11.09 5.67
N PRO A 46 11.14 11.58 6.92
CA PRO A 46 9.94 11.81 7.73
C PRO A 46 9.05 12.90 7.14
N GLY A 47 9.61 14.03 6.71
CA GLY A 47 8.83 15.12 6.11
C GLY A 47 8.10 14.70 4.83
N SER A 48 8.77 14.02 3.89
CA SER A 48 8.12 13.54 2.66
C SER A 48 7.02 12.50 2.95
N MET A 49 7.22 11.63 3.95
CA MET A 49 6.21 10.62 4.30
C MET A 49 5.04 11.21 5.06
N ALA A 50 5.25 12.19 5.93
CA ALA A 50 4.17 12.93 6.59
C ALA A 50 3.22 13.54 5.55
N LYS A 51 3.77 14.32 4.60
CA LYS A 51 2.98 14.93 3.52
C LYS A 51 2.25 13.89 2.65
N ARG A 52 2.89 12.75 2.37
CA ARG A 52 2.27 11.68 1.58
C ARG A 52 1.14 10.99 2.32
N VAL A 53 1.30 10.74 3.63
CA VAL A 53 0.25 10.18 4.47
C VAL A 53 -0.91 11.16 4.58
N GLN A 54 -0.64 12.44 4.81
CA GLN A 54 -1.67 13.48 4.82
C GLN A 54 -2.43 13.55 3.51
N ALA A 55 -1.74 13.58 2.37
CA ALA A 55 -2.38 13.59 1.05
C ALA A 55 -3.24 12.34 0.82
N MET A 56 -2.83 11.17 1.33
CA MET A 56 -3.65 9.96 1.29
C MET A 56 -4.92 10.13 2.12
N CYS A 57 -4.80 10.62 3.34
CA CYS A 57 -5.92 10.89 4.24
C CYS A 57 -6.90 11.90 3.66
N GLN A 58 -6.40 13.01 3.08
CA GLN A 58 -7.23 14.02 2.40
C GLN A 58 -8.01 13.41 1.24
N LEU A 59 -7.36 12.60 0.38
CA LEU A 59 -8.03 11.91 -0.71
C LEU A 59 -9.11 10.95 -0.19
N VAL A 60 -8.83 10.20 0.88
CA VAL A 60 -9.80 9.28 1.49
C VAL A 60 -11.02 10.02 2.05
N VAL A 61 -10.81 11.17 2.69
CA VAL A 61 -11.91 12.03 3.17
C VAL A 61 -12.72 12.57 1.99
N GLU A 62 -12.07 13.14 0.99
CA GLU A 62 -12.72 13.82 -0.13
C GLU A 62 -13.47 12.85 -1.07
N GLN A 63 -12.87 11.71 -1.40
CA GLN A 63 -13.40 10.82 -2.44
C GLN A 63 -14.13 9.60 -1.87
N TYR A 64 -13.91 9.29 -0.59
CA TYR A 64 -14.39 8.05 0.03
C TYR A 64 -15.04 8.30 1.41
N ASP A 65 -15.45 9.54 1.71
CA ASP A 65 -16.11 9.94 2.96
C ASP A 65 -15.36 9.48 4.23
N GLY A 66 -14.03 9.42 4.17
CA GLY A 66 -13.18 8.97 5.29
C GLY A 66 -13.07 7.45 5.44
N ASP A 67 -13.82 6.66 4.65
CA ASP A 67 -13.81 5.20 4.69
C ASP A 67 -12.94 4.62 3.57
N VAL A 68 -11.71 4.25 3.93
CA VAL A 68 -10.74 3.66 3.01
C VAL A 68 -11.25 2.38 2.34
N SER A 69 -12.16 1.63 2.97
CA SER A 69 -12.66 0.37 2.40
C SER A 69 -13.43 0.58 1.10
N ARG A 70 -14.02 1.77 0.92
CA ARG A 70 -14.76 2.15 -0.29
C ARG A 70 -13.90 2.21 -1.55
N VAL A 71 -12.57 2.30 -1.40
CA VAL A 71 -11.64 2.16 -2.52
C VAL A 71 -11.89 0.84 -3.26
N TRP A 72 -12.16 -0.25 -2.54
CA TRP A 72 -12.38 -1.58 -3.14
C TRP A 72 -13.81 -2.10 -3.02
N THR A 73 -14.58 -1.74 -2.00
CA THR A 73 -15.96 -2.23 -1.86
C THR A 73 -16.94 -1.57 -2.84
N GLN A 74 -16.62 -0.38 -3.36
CA GLN A 74 -17.45 0.34 -4.34
C GLN A 74 -16.91 0.26 -5.79
N ALA A 75 -15.86 -0.52 -6.03
CA ALA A 75 -15.33 -0.68 -7.38
C ALA A 75 -16.25 -1.56 -8.22
N ALA A 76 -16.57 -1.11 -9.43
CA ALA A 76 -17.49 -1.84 -10.31
C ALA A 76 -16.86 -3.09 -10.93
N ASP A 77 -15.59 -3.02 -11.29
CA ASP A 77 -14.82 -4.09 -11.90
C ASP A 77 -13.32 -3.94 -11.56
N GLY A 78 -12.49 -4.89 -12.00
CA GLY A 78 -11.05 -4.87 -11.79
C GLY A 78 -10.34 -3.66 -12.39
N ARG A 79 -10.86 -3.08 -13.48
CA ARG A 79 -10.28 -1.90 -14.12
C ARG A 79 -10.59 -0.64 -13.32
N ASP A 80 -11.82 -0.51 -12.83
CA ASP A 80 -12.21 0.56 -11.90
C ASP A 80 -11.39 0.47 -10.62
N LEU A 81 -11.27 -0.72 -10.02
CA LEU A 81 -10.45 -0.90 -8.82
C LEU A 81 -8.98 -0.55 -9.08
N LEU A 82 -8.40 -1.00 -10.18
CA LEU A 82 -7.04 -0.62 -10.55
C LEU A 82 -6.88 0.89 -10.73
N LYS A 83 -7.86 1.56 -11.35
CA LYS A 83 -7.87 3.02 -11.53
C LYS A 83 -7.91 3.73 -10.17
N ARG A 84 -8.79 3.31 -9.26
CA ARG A 84 -8.88 3.85 -7.89
C ARG A 84 -7.58 3.69 -7.13
N LEU A 85 -7.00 2.49 -7.14
CA LEU A 85 -5.70 2.20 -6.51
C LEU A 85 -4.57 3.01 -7.12
N SER A 86 -4.57 3.22 -8.44
CA SER A 86 -3.55 4.02 -9.13
C SER A 86 -3.68 5.52 -8.85
N GLY A 87 -4.85 5.98 -8.40
CA GLY A 87 -5.06 7.36 -7.96
C GLY A 87 -4.52 7.65 -6.56
N LEU A 88 -4.17 6.63 -5.79
CA LEU A 88 -3.68 6.81 -4.42
C LEU A 88 -2.25 7.39 -4.39
N PRO A 89 -1.95 8.38 -3.53
CA PRO A 89 -0.61 8.94 -3.38
C PRO A 89 0.46 7.88 -3.15
N GLY A 90 1.40 7.78 -4.10
CA GLY A 90 2.51 6.83 -4.03
C GLY A 90 2.26 5.44 -4.63
N PHE A 91 1.09 5.22 -5.24
CA PHE A 91 0.74 4.01 -5.98
C PHE A 91 0.97 4.22 -7.48
N GLY A 92 2.17 3.87 -7.95
CA GLY A 92 2.41 3.69 -9.38
C GLY A 92 1.77 2.40 -9.91
N LYS A 93 1.64 2.26 -11.23
CA LYS A 93 1.01 1.12 -11.93
C LYS A 93 1.32 -0.24 -11.30
N GLN A 94 2.60 -0.58 -11.15
CA GLN A 94 2.99 -1.89 -10.61
C GLN A 94 2.52 -2.08 -9.16
N LYS A 95 2.60 -1.06 -8.31
CA LYS A 95 2.13 -1.15 -6.92
C LYS A 95 0.62 -1.31 -6.86
N ALA A 96 -0.11 -0.57 -7.69
CA ALA A 96 -1.56 -0.70 -7.80
C ALA A 96 -1.96 -2.12 -8.25
N GLN A 97 -1.26 -2.71 -9.22
CA GLN A 97 -1.50 -4.08 -9.66
C GLN A 97 -1.18 -5.13 -8.59
N ILE A 98 -0.06 -4.97 -7.85
CA ILE A 98 0.28 -5.85 -6.72
C ILE A 98 -0.76 -5.74 -5.61
N PHE A 99 -1.22 -4.53 -5.29
CA PHE A 99 -2.22 -4.33 -4.25
C PHE A 99 -3.58 -4.90 -4.66
N LEU A 100 -3.98 -4.72 -5.92
CA LEU A 100 -5.16 -5.39 -6.49
C LEU A 100 -5.06 -6.91 -6.37
N ALA A 101 -3.91 -7.49 -6.73
CA ALA A 101 -3.69 -8.92 -6.57
C ALA A 101 -3.76 -9.36 -5.10
N LEU A 102 -3.23 -8.57 -4.17
CA LEU A 102 -3.28 -8.85 -2.73
C LEU A 102 -4.74 -8.89 -2.24
N LEU A 103 -5.54 -7.88 -2.62
CA LEU A 103 -6.95 -7.80 -2.27
C LEU A 103 -7.73 -9.04 -2.77
N GLY A 104 -7.54 -9.42 -4.03
CA GLY A 104 -8.22 -10.58 -4.60
C GLY A 104 -7.71 -11.94 -4.11
N LYS A 105 -6.40 -12.10 -3.92
CA LYS A 105 -5.80 -13.40 -3.53
C LYS A 105 -5.89 -13.71 -2.05
N GLN A 106 -5.94 -12.68 -1.18
CA GLN A 106 -5.81 -12.87 0.27
C GLN A 106 -6.96 -12.25 1.08
N TYR A 107 -7.61 -11.20 0.57
CA TYR A 107 -8.68 -10.50 1.29
C TYR A 107 -10.08 -10.75 0.72
N GLY A 108 -10.21 -11.64 -0.28
CA GLY A 108 -11.51 -12.05 -0.83
C GLY A 108 -12.25 -10.99 -1.64
N VAL A 109 -11.55 -9.94 -2.11
CA VAL A 109 -12.15 -8.92 -2.98
C VAL A 109 -12.28 -9.48 -4.40
N ASP A 110 -13.47 -9.97 -4.75
CA ASP A 110 -13.73 -10.66 -6.01
C ASP A 110 -14.55 -9.81 -7.00
N VAL A 111 -14.09 -8.59 -7.28
CA VAL A 111 -14.72 -7.74 -8.32
C VAL A 111 -14.46 -8.31 -9.71
N PRO A 112 -15.43 -8.31 -10.65
CA PRO A 112 -15.27 -8.92 -11.96
C PRO A 112 -14.01 -8.43 -12.70
N GLY A 113 -13.21 -9.34 -13.26
CA GLY A 113 -12.04 -8.98 -14.07
C GLY A 113 -10.81 -8.50 -13.29
N TRP A 114 -10.74 -8.69 -11.96
CA TRP A 114 -9.62 -8.22 -11.15
C TRP A 114 -8.28 -8.89 -11.49
N ARG A 115 -8.30 -10.18 -11.91
CA ARG A 115 -7.07 -10.92 -12.26
C ARG A 115 -6.42 -10.35 -13.51
N GLU A 116 -7.22 -10.05 -14.53
CA GLU A 116 -6.80 -9.45 -15.78
C GLU A 116 -6.23 -8.04 -15.52
N ALA A 117 -6.91 -7.24 -14.70
CA ALA A 117 -6.43 -5.91 -14.32
C ALA A 117 -5.13 -5.94 -13.50
N ALA A 118 -4.95 -6.94 -12.63
CA ALA A 118 -3.70 -7.16 -11.88
C ALA A 118 -2.51 -7.59 -12.77
N GLY A 119 -2.74 -7.89 -14.06
CA GLY A 119 -1.69 -8.23 -15.01
C GLY A 119 -0.90 -9.46 -14.58
N GLU A 120 0.44 -9.38 -14.61
CA GLU A 120 1.29 -10.53 -14.24
C GLU A 120 1.11 -11.01 -12.79
N PHE A 121 0.52 -10.18 -11.92
CA PHE A 121 0.28 -10.52 -10.51
C PHE A 121 -1.08 -11.19 -10.28
N GLY A 122 -1.97 -11.20 -11.28
CA GLY A 122 -3.32 -11.77 -11.18
C GLY A 122 -3.41 -13.30 -11.18
N PRO A 123 -2.66 -14.03 -12.02
CA PRO A 123 -2.78 -15.49 -12.12
C PRO A 123 -2.61 -16.21 -10.77
N ALA A 124 -3.31 -17.33 -10.61
CA ALA A 124 -3.15 -18.22 -9.47
C ALA A 124 -1.79 -18.94 -9.51
N ASP A 125 -1.37 -19.48 -8.37
CA ASP A 125 -0.16 -20.31 -8.23
C ASP A 125 1.14 -19.63 -8.72
N THR A 126 1.18 -18.31 -8.64
CA THR A 126 2.39 -17.50 -8.89
C THR A 126 3.13 -17.18 -7.60
N TYR A 127 4.41 -16.82 -7.70
CA TYR A 127 5.23 -16.35 -6.58
C TYR A 127 6.00 -15.08 -6.98
N ARG A 128 5.26 -14.05 -7.41
CA ARG A 128 5.82 -12.83 -8.01
C ARG A 128 5.88 -11.65 -7.06
N SER A 129 4.94 -11.57 -6.11
CA SER A 129 4.78 -10.39 -5.26
C SER A 129 4.33 -10.74 -3.85
N VAL A 130 4.10 -9.70 -3.02
CA VAL A 130 3.56 -9.87 -1.67
C VAL A 130 2.16 -10.49 -1.66
N ALA A 131 1.41 -10.33 -2.76
CA ALA A 131 0.10 -10.96 -2.93
C ALA A 131 0.16 -12.50 -2.92
N ASP A 132 1.34 -13.07 -3.13
CA ASP A 132 1.58 -14.52 -3.17
C ASP A 132 2.15 -15.07 -1.86
N ILE A 133 2.45 -14.22 -0.87
CA ILE A 133 3.07 -14.63 0.40
C ILE A 133 1.96 -14.96 1.39
N ARG A 134 1.82 -16.24 1.73
CA ARG A 134 0.84 -16.76 2.71
C ARG A 134 1.51 -17.41 3.92
N ASP A 135 2.78 -17.78 3.78
CA ASP A 135 3.59 -18.49 4.77
C ASP A 135 5.09 -18.30 4.49
N ALA A 136 5.94 -18.96 5.29
CA ALA A 136 7.38 -18.88 5.14
C ALA A 136 7.89 -19.52 3.83
N GLU A 137 7.21 -20.55 3.32
CA GLU A 137 7.61 -21.25 2.09
C GLU A 137 7.38 -20.36 0.87
N SER A 138 6.17 -19.81 0.74
CA SER A 138 5.80 -18.86 -0.31
C SER A 138 6.63 -17.58 -0.24
N LEU A 139 7.00 -17.09 0.95
CA LEU A 139 7.97 -16.01 1.11
C LEU A 139 9.33 -16.38 0.48
N GLY A 140 9.81 -17.60 0.71
CA GLY A 140 11.03 -18.12 0.10
C GLY A 140 10.97 -18.11 -1.43
N LYS A 141 9.86 -18.63 -2.00
CA LYS A 141 9.64 -18.66 -3.46
C LYS A 141 9.60 -17.25 -4.08
N VAL A 142 8.91 -16.30 -3.44
CA VAL A 142 8.85 -14.90 -3.91
C VAL A 142 10.23 -14.23 -3.86
N ARG A 143 11.03 -14.51 -2.83
CA ARG A 143 12.40 -13.98 -2.72
C ARG A 143 13.29 -14.52 -3.84
N GLU A 144 13.20 -15.82 -4.11
CA GLU A 144 13.96 -16.47 -5.18
C GLU A 144 13.58 -15.92 -6.55
N TYR A 145 12.27 -15.79 -6.84
CA TYR A 145 11.80 -15.16 -8.08
C TYR A 145 12.35 -13.73 -8.27
N LYS A 146 12.30 -12.89 -7.22
CA LYS A 146 12.86 -11.53 -7.27
C LYS A 146 14.37 -11.52 -7.47
N LYS A 147 15.09 -12.50 -6.91
CA LYS A 147 16.55 -12.65 -7.11
C LYS A 147 16.86 -13.01 -8.56
N GLN A 148 16.12 -13.93 -9.16
CA GLN A 148 16.26 -14.34 -10.55
C GLN A 148 15.97 -13.19 -11.51
N LEU A 149 14.89 -12.43 -11.29
CA LEU A 149 14.60 -11.24 -12.09
C LEU A 149 15.72 -10.20 -12.05
N LYS A 150 16.28 -9.92 -10.87
CA LYS A 150 17.41 -8.99 -10.73
C LYS A 150 18.66 -9.48 -11.43
N ALA A 151 18.95 -10.78 -11.35
CA ALA A 151 20.08 -11.38 -12.05
C ALA A 151 19.90 -11.30 -13.58
N ALA A 152 18.70 -11.60 -14.08
CA ALA A 152 18.38 -11.51 -15.50
C ALA A 152 18.44 -10.08 -16.04
N ALA A 153 18.03 -9.07 -15.24
CA ALA A 153 18.17 -7.66 -15.62
C ALA A 153 19.64 -7.27 -15.76
N LYS A 154 20.49 -7.64 -14.78
CA LYS A 154 21.93 -7.37 -14.80
C LYS A 154 22.69 -8.06 -15.93
N ALA A 155 22.18 -9.19 -16.44
CA ALA A 155 22.80 -9.92 -17.55
C ALA A 155 22.41 -9.37 -18.93
N LYS A 156 21.44 -8.44 -18.98
CA LYS A 156 21.00 -7.75 -20.21
C LYS A 156 21.63 -6.37 -20.37
N ASP A 157 22.30 -5.88 -19.34
CA ASP A 157 23.12 -4.66 -19.32
C ASP A 157 24.58 -5.00 -19.65
#